data_AF-A0A7W9GAR2-F1
#
_entry.id   AF-A0A7W9GAR2-F1
#
_cell.length_a   1.000
_cell.length_b   1.000
_cell.length_c   1.000
_cell.angle_alpha   90.00
_cell.angle_beta   90.00
_cell.angle_gamma   90.00
#
_symmetry.space_group_name_H-M   'P 1'
#
loop_
_entity.id
_entity.type
_entity.pdbx_description
1 polymer ?
#
loop_
_entity_poly.entity_id
_entity_poly.type
_entity_poly.pdbx_seq_one_letter_code
_entity_poly.pdbx_strand_id
1 'polypeptide(L)'
;MRFPGGLGEVIDAIKGHGMVPGLWLEPEVADRLVREHGIGYFTFDYNIDLGPADRLLEHNRAYLAWVERLLERHPGLVIESCAAGGMRLDGATLDRHSIASLTDQQDELLLPAVAAAAPAAVPPEQGAMWAYPAEQVAWSMVTAMLGRIHLSGRLDLLPPDRLAEVAEAIGVYKSYRGCPGPAVAR
;
A
#
# COMPACT_ATOMS: atom_id res chain seq x y z
N MET A 1 5.94 25.15 -8.97
CA MET A 1 4.92 24.26 -8.37
C MET A 1 4.83 23.01 -9.24
N ARG A 2 4.82 21.80 -8.67
CA ARG A 2 4.87 20.54 -9.46
C ARG A 2 3.55 20.23 -10.19
N PHE A 3 2.44 20.80 -9.73
CA PHE A 3 1.10 20.67 -10.33
C PHE A 3 0.51 22.06 -10.60
N PRO A 4 0.58 22.57 -11.84
CA PRO A 4 0.15 23.93 -12.17
C PRO A 4 -1.34 24.20 -11.92
N GLY A 5 -2.24 23.25 -12.17
CA GLY A 5 -3.68 23.34 -11.85
C GLY A 5 -4.06 22.77 -10.48
N GLY A 6 -3.07 22.54 -9.61
CA GLY A 6 -3.29 21.98 -8.27
C GLY A 6 -3.62 20.48 -8.29
N LEU A 7 -3.96 19.94 -7.11
CA LEU A 7 -4.19 18.50 -6.93
C LEU A 7 -5.51 18.03 -7.58
N GLY A 8 -6.51 18.91 -7.68
CA GLY A 8 -7.82 18.60 -8.27
C GLY A 8 -7.73 18.12 -9.71
N GLU A 9 -6.92 18.79 -10.54
CA GLU A 9 -6.69 18.40 -11.95
C GLU A 9 -6.18 16.96 -12.06
N VAL A 10 -5.22 16.59 -11.21
CA VAL A 10 -4.63 15.24 -11.20
C VAL A 10 -5.65 14.20 -10.71
N ILE A 11 -6.41 14.53 -9.67
CA ILE A 11 -7.46 13.65 -9.12
C ILE A 11 -8.53 13.37 -10.17
N ASP A 12 -8.99 14.41 -10.87
CA ASP A 12 -10.03 14.28 -11.88
C ASP A 12 -9.54 13.46 -13.09
N ALA A 13 -8.27 13.63 -13.47
CA ALA A 13 -7.65 12.80 -14.51
C ALA A 13 -7.59 11.31 -14.10
N ILE A 14 -7.24 11.00 -12.85
CA ILE A 14 -7.21 9.62 -12.32
C ILE A 14 -8.63 9.02 -12.35
N LYS A 15 -9.62 9.76 -11.86
CA LYS A 15 -11.03 9.32 -11.86
C LYS A 15 -11.57 9.12 -13.26
N GLY A 16 -11.17 9.97 -14.22
CA GLY A 16 -11.55 9.84 -15.64
C GLY A 16 -11.13 8.52 -16.27
N HIS A 17 -10.12 7.84 -15.71
CA HIS A 17 -9.67 6.51 -16.14
C HIS A 17 -10.31 5.36 -15.32
N GLY A 18 -11.30 5.65 -14.47
CA GLY A 18 -11.97 4.66 -13.63
C GLY A 18 -11.13 4.18 -12.45
N MET A 19 -10.09 4.92 -12.07
CA MET A 19 -9.19 4.59 -10.96
C MET A 19 -9.57 5.34 -9.68
N VAL A 20 -9.27 4.73 -8.53
CA VAL A 20 -9.39 5.39 -7.22
C VAL A 20 -8.09 6.14 -6.94
N PRO A 21 -8.14 7.47 -6.71
CA PRO A 21 -6.95 8.22 -6.34
C PRO A 21 -6.49 7.84 -4.94
N GLY A 22 -5.18 7.65 -4.79
CA GLY A 22 -4.49 7.48 -3.52
C GLY A 22 -3.52 8.61 -3.26
N LEU A 23 -3.20 8.86 -1.99
CA LEU A 23 -2.24 9.89 -1.59
C LEU A 23 -1.33 9.43 -0.45
N TRP A 24 -0.07 9.85 -0.50
CA TRP A 24 0.89 9.78 0.60
C TRP A 24 0.87 11.12 1.34
N LEU A 25 0.60 11.12 2.65
CA LEU A 25 0.37 12.34 3.41
C LEU A 25 0.62 12.22 4.91
N GLU A 26 0.73 13.39 5.54
CA GLU A 26 0.67 13.57 6.99
C GLU A 26 -0.78 13.74 7.48
N PRO A 27 -1.15 13.09 8.59
CA PRO A 27 -2.52 12.71 8.93
C PRO A 27 -3.51 13.88 9.16
N GLU A 28 -3.06 15.10 9.46
CA GLU A 28 -3.93 16.20 9.91
C GLU A 28 -4.95 16.66 8.85
N VAL A 29 -4.68 16.37 7.57
CA VAL A 29 -5.54 16.77 6.44
C VAL A 29 -6.40 15.62 5.87
N ALA A 30 -6.25 14.41 6.39
CA ALA A 30 -6.84 13.19 5.81
C ALA A 30 -8.36 13.30 5.63
N ASP A 31 -9.11 13.75 6.65
CA ASP A 31 -10.58 13.85 6.59
C ASP A 31 -11.05 14.77 5.45
N ARG A 32 -10.42 15.94 5.33
CA ARG A 32 -10.75 16.91 4.29
C ARG A 32 -10.48 16.33 2.91
N LEU A 33 -9.36 15.63 2.74
CA LEU A 33 -9.00 14.99 1.48
C LEU A 33 -9.98 13.88 1.07
N VAL A 34 -10.50 13.11 2.02
CA VAL A 34 -11.55 12.15 1.69
C VAL A 34 -12.83 12.87 1.28
N ARG A 35 -13.29 13.86 2.07
CA ARG A 35 -14.58 14.54 1.85
C ARG A 35 -14.63 15.42 0.61
N GLU A 36 -13.61 16.25 0.41
CA GLU A 36 -13.59 17.28 -0.63
C GLU A 36 -13.00 16.75 -1.94
N HIS A 37 -12.11 15.74 -1.86
CA HIS A 37 -11.36 15.25 -3.01
C HIS A 37 -11.70 13.79 -3.37
N GLY A 38 -12.45 13.08 -2.53
CA GLY A 38 -12.82 11.68 -2.80
C GLY A 38 -11.61 10.75 -2.84
N ILE A 39 -10.57 11.04 -2.05
CA ILE A 39 -9.45 10.11 -1.89
C ILE A 39 -9.95 8.87 -1.15
N GLY A 40 -9.74 7.69 -1.76
CA GLY A 40 -10.21 6.40 -1.23
C GLY A 40 -9.10 5.51 -0.70
N TYR A 41 -7.85 5.94 -0.84
CA TYR A 41 -6.67 5.18 -0.44
C TYR A 41 -5.59 6.09 0.14
N PHE A 42 -5.05 5.74 1.30
CA PHE A 42 -3.87 6.40 1.86
C PHE A 42 -2.78 5.40 2.18
N THR A 43 -1.53 5.79 1.95
CA THR A 43 -0.36 5.16 2.55
C THR A 43 0.13 6.08 3.66
N PHE A 44 0.06 5.62 4.91
CA PHE A 44 0.61 6.32 6.07
C PHE A 44 1.99 5.78 6.36
N ASP A 45 3.01 6.58 6.05
CA ASP A 45 4.40 6.20 6.17
C ASP A 45 5.04 6.85 7.40
N TYR A 46 5.61 6.03 8.27
CA TYR A 46 6.12 6.43 9.56
C TYR A 46 7.61 6.07 9.74
N ASN A 47 8.45 6.89 9.08
CA ASN A 47 9.91 6.73 9.00
C ASN A 47 10.71 7.40 10.13
N ILE A 48 10.04 7.89 11.17
CA ILE A 48 10.68 8.62 12.26
C ILE A 48 10.67 7.75 13.52
N ASP A 49 11.85 7.64 14.13
CA ASP A 49 12.00 7.18 15.52
C ASP A 49 11.85 8.39 16.45
N LEU A 50 10.91 8.31 17.39
CA LEU A 50 10.60 9.42 18.30
C LEU A 50 11.58 9.52 19.49
N GLY A 51 12.58 8.65 19.59
CA GLY A 51 13.58 8.71 20.66
C GLY A 51 13.07 8.13 22.00
N PRO A 52 13.71 8.45 23.14
CA PRO A 52 13.45 7.76 24.42
C PRO A 52 12.00 7.85 24.93
N ALA A 53 11.63 6.80 25.67
CA ALA A 53 10.31 6.17 25.70
C ALA A 53 9.17 6.90 26.43
N ASP A 54 9.42 8.03 27.09
CA ASP A 54 8.40 8.67 27.90
C ASP A 54 7.25 9.12 26.98
N ARG A 55 6.10 8.45 27.12
CA ARG A 55 4.84 8.66 26.38
C ARG A 55 4.73 8.04 24.98
N LEU A 56 5.67 7.20 24.54
CA LEU A 56 5.55 6.51 23.24
C LEU A 56 4.32 5.60 23.16
N LEU A 57 3.96 4.95 24.27
CA LEU A 57 2.76 4.11 24.33
C LEU A 57 1.48 4.95 24.22
N GLU A 58 1.43 6.10 24.88
CA GLU A 58 0.30 7.03 24.78
C GLU A 58 0.18 7.58 23.37
N HIS A 59 1.30 7.95 22.75
CA HIS A 59 1.36 8.39 21.36
C HIS A 59 0.81 7.31 20.41
N ASN A 60 1.28 6.07 20.51
CA ASN A 60 0.79 4.97 19.68
C ASN A 60 -0.71 4.73 19.89
N ARG A 61 -1.20 4.74 21.13
CA ARG A 61 -2.64 4.60 21.41
C ARG A 61 -3.46 5.75 20.82
N ALA A 62 -2.96 6.98 20.92
CA ALA A 62 -3.63 8.15 20.36
C ALA A 62 -3.68 8.08 18.82
N TYR A 63 -2.59 7.65 18.18
CA TYR A 63 -2.51 7.40 16.74
C TYR A 63 -3.53 6.36 16.29
N LEU A 64 -3.53 5.18 16.91
CA LEU A 64 -4.45 4.10 16.58
C LEU A 64 -5.92 4.50 16.78
N ALA A 65 -6.23 5.20 17.88
CA ALA A 65 -7.58 5.72 18.12
C ALA A 65 -7.99 6.79 17.11
N TRP A 66 -7.03 7.57 16.60
CA TRP A 66 -7.29 8.54 15.54
C TRP A 66 -7.57 7.84 14.19
N VAL A 67 -6.80 6.81 13.83
CA VAL A 67 -7.03 5.99 12.63
C VAL A 67 -8.42 5.35 12.67
N GLU A 68 -8.81 4.78 13.81
CA GLU A 68 -10.13 4.17 14.02
C GLU A 68 -11.27 5.18 13.77
N ARG A 69 -11.20 6.37 14.39
CA ARG A 69 -12.19 7.45 14.14
C ARG A 69 -12.19 7.97 12.70
N LEU A 70 -11.09 7.84 11.97
CA LEU A 70 -11.06 8.20 10.55
C LEU A 70 -11.80 7.16 9.71
N LEU A 71 -11.56 5.87 9.95
CA LEU A 71 -12.25 4.77 9.27
C LEU A 71 -13.73 4.70 9.63
N GLU A 72 -14.13 5.01 10.86
CA GLU A 72 -15.53 5.13 11.27
C GLU A 72 -16.27 6.20 10.45
N ARG A 73 -15.62 7.33 10.18
CA ARG A 73 -16.18 8.41 9.36
C ARG A 73 -16.18 8.08 7.87
N HIS A 74 -15.23 7.25 7.43
CA HIS A 74 -15.05 6.88 6.02
C HIS A 74 -14.91 5.36 5.86
N PRO A 75 -16.01 4.57 5.99
CA PRO A 75 -15.93 3.11 5.99
C PRO A 75 -15.41 2.46 4.70
N GLY A 76 -15.39 3.22 3.59
CA GLY A 76 -14.83 2.80 2.30
C GLY A 76 -13.36 3.19 2.11
N LEU A 77 -12.75 3.90 3.06
CA LEU A 77 -11.34 4.30 2.99
C LEU A 77 -10.43 3.11 3.28
N VAL A 78 -9.44 2.92 2.42
CA VAL A 78 -8.35 1.95 2.64
C VAL A 78 -7.13 2.70 3.15
N ILE A 79 -6.56 2.23 4.25
CA ILE A 79 -5.30 2.78 4.79
C ILE A 79 -4.25 1.67 4.82
N GLU A 80 -3.14 1.92 4.14
CA GLU A 80 -1.90 1.14 4.17
C GLU A 80 -0.97 1.69 5.24
N SER A 81 -0.59 0.84 6.20
CA SER A 81 0.49 1.16 7.13
C SER A 81 1.84 0.90 6.46
N CYS A 82 2.73 1.90 6.50
CA CYS A 82 4.09 1.81 6.04
C CYS A 82 5.03 2.40 7.10
N ALA A 83 6.22 1.82 7.24
CA ALA A 83 7.34 2.42 7.93
C ALA A 83 8.60 1.94 7.21
N ALA A 84 8.92 2.64 6.12
CA ALA A 84 9.95 2.26 5.15
C ALA A 84 9.84 0.77 4.80
N GLY A 85 8.65 0.43 4.29
CA GLY A 85 8.16 -0.93 4.19
C GLY A 85 7.61 -1.43 5.51
N GLY A 86 8.12 -2.57 5.96
CA GLY A 86 7.58 -3.35 7.08
C GLY A 86 8.27 -3.15 8.43
N MET A 87 8.99 -2.03 8.68
CA MET A 87 9.70 -1.86 9.95
C MET A 87 8.77 -1.67 11.17
N ARG A 88 7.47 -1.48 10.94
CA ARG A 88 6.46 -1.34 11.99
C ARG A 88 5.25 -2.23 11.71
N LEU A 89 5.49 -3.54 11.75
CA LEU A 89 4.46 -4.56 11.66
C LEU A 89 4.14 -5.10 13.05
N ASP A 90 3.07 -4.60 13.64
CA ASP A 90 2.54 -5.05 14.93
C ASP A 90 1.04 -5.33 14.84
N GLY A 91 0.54 -6.19 15.74
CA GLY A 91 -0.85 -6.62 15.70
C GLY A 91 -1.87 -5.49 15.89
N ALA A 92 -1.54 -4.44 16.66
CA ALA A 92 -2.48 -3.35 16.91
C ALA A 92 -2.64 -2.44 15.69
N THR A 93 -1.55 -2.25 14.94
CA THR A 93 -1.56 -1.58 13.63
C THR A 93 -2.31 -2.42 12.59
N LEU A 94 -2.01 -3.72 12.47
CA LEU A 94 -2.67 -4.63 11.52
C LEU A 94 -4.17 -4.81 11.80
N ASP A 95 -4.60 -4.72 13.05
CA ASP A 95 -6.03 -4.79 13.41
C ASP A 95 -6.85 -3.61 12.85
N ARG A 96 -6.21 -2.45 12.66
CA ARG A 96 -6.85 -1.19 12.24
C ARG A 96 -6.59 -0.83 10.77
N HIS A 97 -5.44 -1.18 10.23
CA HIS A 97 -5.08 -0.85 8.85
C HIS A 97 -5.51 -1.98 7.91
N SER A 98 -6.13 -1.63 6.79
CA SER A 98 -6.59 -2.63 5.83
C SER A 98 -5.45 -3.31 5.08
N ILE A 99 -4.31 -2.61 4.96
CA ILE A 99 -3.16 -3.01 4.17
C ILE A 99 -1.88 -2.67 4.96
N ALA A 100 -0.80 -3.43 4.76
CA ALA A 100 0.51 -3.11 5.32
C ALA A 100 1.63 -3.31 4.28
N SER A 101 2.45 -2.29 4.05
CA SER A 101 3.63 -2.38 3.19
C SER A 101 4.62 -3.38 3.79
N LEU A 102 5.07 -4.35 3.00
CA LEU A 102 5.92 -5.43 3.52
C LEU A 102 7.41 -5.05 3.52
N THR A 103 7.87 -4.29 2.52
CA THR A 103 9.29 -3.92 2.39
C THR A 103 9.49 -2.80 1.36
N ASP A 104 10.52 -1.99 1.58
CA ASP A 104 11.07 -1.06 0.59
C ASP A 104 12.15 -1.69 -0.31
N GLN A 105 12.48 -2.98 -0.11
CA GLN A 105 13.46 -3.69 -0.92
C GLN A 105 12.99 -3.75 -2.39
N GLN A 106 13.80 -3.24 -3.31
CA GLN A 106 13.49 -3.19 -4.74
C GLN A 106 14.32 -4.18 -5.57
N ASP A 107 15.39 -4.74 -5.00
CA ASP A 107 16.20 -5.74 -5.67
C ASP A 107 15.36 -7.01 -5.90
N GLU A 108 15.11 -7.27 -7.17
CA GLU A 108 14.34 -8.41 -7.66
C GLU A 108 14.86 -9.72 -7.08
N LEU A 109 16.18 -9.88 -6.87
CA LEU A 109 16.77 -11.12 -6.35
C LEU A 109 16.63 -11.29 -4.83
N LEU A 110 16.45 -10.19 -4.08
CA LEU A 110 16.32 -10.21 -2.62
C LEU A 110 14.86 -10.25 -2.16
N LEU A 111 13.95 -9.71 -2.97
CA LEU A 111 12.51 -9.64 -2.67
C LEU A 111 11.85 -11.00 -2.37
N PRO A 112 12.19 -12.13 -3.06
CA PRO A 112 11.54 -13.42 -2.84
C PRO A 112 11.67 -13.94 -1.41
N ALA A 113 12.81 -13.71 -0.76
CA ALA A 113 13.02 -14.14 0.62
C ALA A 113 12.06 -13.42 1.58
N VAL A 114 11.85 -12.11 1.37
CA VAL A 114 10.91 -11.31 2.15
C VAL A 114 9.47 -11.75 1.84
N ALA A 115 9.12 -11.90 0.57
CA ALA A 115 7.79 -12.30 0.13
C ALA A 115 7.37 -13.68 0.68
N ALA A 116 8.29 -14.64 0.69
CA ALA A 116 8.04 -15.98 1.23
C ALA A 116 7.89 -15.98 2.75
N ALA A 117 8.58 -15.08 3.46
CA ALA A 117 8.54 -14.99 4.92
C ALA A 117 7.35 -14.16 5.44
N ALA A 118 6.88 -13.17 4.67
CA ALA A 118 5.82 -12.24 5.09
C ALA A 118 4.54 -12.90 5.62
N PRO A 119 4.04 -14.02 5.04
CA PRO A 119 2.84 -14.71 5.54
C PRO A 119 2.96 -15.24 6.97
N ALA A 120 4.17 -15.31 7.55
CA ALA A 120 4.35 -15.66 8.97
C ALA A 120 3.89 -14.54 9.93
N ALA A 121 3.77 -13.30 9.45
CA ALA A 121 3.43 -12.14 10.27
C ALA A 121 2.21 -11.36 9.77
N VAL A 122 1.97 -11.34 8.45
CA VAL A 122 0.90 -10.57 7.82
C VAL A 122 0.10 -11.48 6.88
N PRO A 123 -1.24 -11.53 6.99
CA PRO A 123 -2.06 -12.27 6.03
C PRO A 123 -1.78 -11.80 4.59
N PRO A 124 -1.66 -12.70 3.60
CA PRO A 124 -1.38 -12.32 2.21
C PRO A 124 -2.35 -11.28 1.64
N GLU A 125 -3.62 -11.30 2.07
CA GLU A 125 -4.65 -10.34 1.68
C GLU A 125 -4.46 -8.93 2.25
N GLN A 126 -3.63 -8.79 3.29
CA GLN A 126 -3.30 -7.52 3.93
C GLN A 126 -1.90 -7.03 3.54
N GLY A 127 -0.98 -7.95 3.20
CA GLY A 127 0.40 -7.61 2.86
C GLY A 127 0.54 -6.98 1.47
N ALA A 128 0.84 -5.68 1.41
CA ALA A 128 1.20 -4.98 0.18
C ALA A 128 2.65 -5.32 -0.24
N MET A 129 2.77 -5.96 -1.40
CA MET A 129 4.06 -6.24 -2.02
C MET A 129 4.30 -5.29 -3.18
N TRP A 130 5.25 -4.37 -2.98
CA TRP A 130 5.63 -3.40 -3.99
C TRP A 130 6.52 -4.04 -5.05
N ALA A 131 6.07 -3.99 -6.31
CA ALA A 131 6.79 -4.47 -7.48
C ALA A 131 7.33 -3.29 -8.28
N TYR A 132 8.59 -3.40 -8.72
CA TYR A 132 9.26 -2.44 -9.59
C TYR A 132 9.77 -3.16 -10.84
N PRO A 133 8.89 -3.61 -11.77
CA PRO A 133 9.34 -4.40 -12.90
C PRO A 133 10.30 -3.61 -13.79
N ALA A 134 11.48 -4.20 -14.06
CA ALA A 134 12.49 -3.59 -14.92
C ALA A 134 13.01 -4.59 -15.96
N GLU A 135 14.10 -5.31 -15.67
CA GLU A 135 14.66 -6.30 -16.58
C GLU A 135 14.05 -7.69 -16.40
N GLN A 136 13.78 -8.11 -15.16
CA GLN A 136 13.20 -9.43 -14.87
C GLN A 136 11.74 -9.27 -14.45
N VAL A 137 10.90 -8.80 -15.37
CA VAL A 137 9.48 -8.55 -15.13
C VAL A 137 8.78 -9.75 -14.50
N ALA A 138 8.96 -10.95 -15.08
CA ALA A 138 8.37 -12.17 -14.55
C ALA A 138 8.75 -12.42 -13.08
N TRP A 139 10.01 -12.20 -12.71
CA TRP A 139 10.50 -12.44 -11.36
C TRP A 139 9.91 -11.44 -10.36
N SER A 140 9.91 -10.15 -10.71
CA SER A 140 9.28 -9.08 -9.92
C SER A 140 7.79 -9.35 -9.70
N MET A 141 7.07 -9.69 -10.76
CA MET A 141 5.62 -9.86 -10.71
C MET A 141 5.19 -11.16 -10.01
N VAL A 142 5.87 -12.29 -10.25
CA VAL A 142 5.58 -13.56 -9.55
C VAL A 142 5.87 -13.45 -8.06
N THR A 143 6.90 -12.69 -7.67
CA THR A 143 7.17 -12.42 -6.26
C THR A 143 6.05 -11.59 -5.64
N ALA A 144 5.59 -10.54 -6.33
CA ALA A 144 4.51 -9.67 -5.86
C ALA A 144 3.15 -10.35 -5.74
N MET A 145 2.93 -11.38 -6.56
CA MET A 145 1.75 -12.24 -6.55
C MET A 145 1.51 -13.01 -5.24
N LEU A 146 2.52 -13.10 -4.36
CA LEU A 146 2.40 -13.74 -3.04
C LEU A 146 1.69 -12.86 -1.99
N GLY A 147 1.47 -11.58 -2.29
CA GLY A 147 0.65 -10.68 -1.49
C GLY A 147 -0.24 -9.82 -2.39
N ARG A 148 -0.60 -8.63 -1.90
CA ARG A 148 -1.27 -7.61 -2.70
C ARG A 148 -0.28 -6.84 -3.55
N ILE A 149 -0.30 -7.09 -4.86
CA ILE A 149 0.53 -6.35 -5.82
C ILE A 149 0.29 -4.83 -5.70
N HIS A 150 1.36 -4.11 -5.38
CA HIS A 150 1.47 -2.65 -5.49
C HIS A 150 2.47 -2.37 -6.60
N LEU A 151 1.98 -1.93 -7.75
CA LEU A 151 2.82 -1.73 -8.92
C LEU A 151 3.43 -0.33 -8.91
N SER A 152 4.74 -0.25 -9.07
CA SER A 152 5.51 1.00 -9.03
C SER A 152 6.62 1.02 -10.07
N GLY A 153 7.40 2.10 -10.10
CA GLY A 153 8.42 2.36 -11.10
C GLY A 153 7.91 3.08 -12.35
N ARG A 154 8.74 3.12 -13.40
CA ARG A 154 8.48 3.85 -14.65
C ARG A 154 7.97 2.90 -15.74
N LEU A 155 6.76 2.40 -15.54
CA LEU A 155 6.10 1.51 -16.51
C LEU A 155 5.98 2.15 -17.90
N ASP A 156 5.89 3.47 -17.95
CA ASP A 156 5.86 4.27 -19.18
C ASP A 156 7.16 4.21 -20.00
N LEU A 157 8.26 3.78 -19.37
CA LEU A 157 9.56 3.59 -20.01
C LEU A 157 9.85 2.12 -20.33
N LEU A 158 8.96 1.19 -19.98
CA LEU A 158 9.15 -0.21 -20.32
C LEU A 158 8.97 -0.42 -21.82
N PRO A 159 9.83 -1.25 -22.45
CA PRO A 159 9.59 -1.76 -23.79
C PRO A 159 8.18 -2.40 -23.91
N PRO A 160 7.50 -2.29 -25.07
CA PRO A 160 6.12 -2.77 -25.22
C PRO A 160 5.90 -4.24 -24.87
N ASP A 161 6.88 -5.09 -25.16
CA ASP A 161 6.92 -6.51 -24.79
C ASP A 161 6.93 -6.70 -23.26
N ARG A 162 7.78 -5.95 -22.54
CA ARG A 162 7.83 -6.00 -21.07
C ARG A 162 6.58 -5.43 -20.42
N LEU A 163 6.00 -4.37 -20.98
CA LEU A 163 4.72 -3.84 -20.50
C LEU A 163 3.59 -4.86 -20.71
N ALA A 164 3.61 -5.62 -21.81
CA ALA A 164 2.66 -6.70 -22.05
C ALA A 164 2.82 -7.84 -21.02
N GLU A 165 4.05 -8.20 -20.64
CA GLU A 165 4.31 -9.17 -19.56
C GLU A 165 3.73 -8.70 -18.21
N VAL A 166 3.90 -7.42 -17.86
CA VAL A 166 3.26 -6.85 -16.65
C VAL A 166 1.73 -6.98 -16.73
N ALA A 167 1.14 -6.66 -17.89
CA ALA A 167 -0.30 -6.75 -18.09
C ALA A 167 -0.82 -8.19 -17.99
N GLU A 168 -0.10 -9.16 -18.56
CA GLU A 168 -0.37 -10.59 -18.43
C GLU A 168 -0.34 -11.02 -16.97
N ALA A 169 0.74 -10.68 -16.25
CA ALA A 169 0.88 -10.98 -14.84
C ALA A 169 -0.28 -10.41 -13.99
N ILE A 170 -0.70 -9.16 -14.25
CA ILE A 170 -1.88 -8.57 -13.60
C ILE A 170 -3.16 -9.35 -13.96
N GLY A 171 -3.28 -9.82 -15.19
CA GLY A 171 -4.37 -10.70 -15.63
C GLY A 171 -4.42 -12.00 -14.84
N VAL A 172 -3.28 -12.67 -14.68
CA VAL A 172 -3.13 -13.88 -13.86
C VAL A 172 -3.49 -13.60 -12.41
N TYR A 173 -2.93 -12.55 -11.80
CA TYR A 173 -3.22 -12.17 -10.41
C TYR A 173 -4.73 -11.95 -10.19
N LYS A 174 -5.40 -11.27 -11.12
CA LYS A 174 -6.85 -11.04 -11.07
C LYS A 174 -7.68 -12.33 -11.05
N SER A 175 -7.17 -13.42 -11.63
CA SER A 175 -7.89 -14.70 -11.68
C SER A 175 -8.04 -15.38 -10.32
N TYR A 176 -7.12 -15.13 -9.38
CA TYR A 176 -7.12 -15.80 -8.07
C TYR A 176 -7.13 -14.87 -6.86
N ARG A 177 -6.85 -13.56 -6.99
CA ARG A 177 -6.83 -12.62 -5.84
C ARG A 177 -8.15 -12.51 -5.06
N GLY A 178 -9.26 -12.95 -5.66
CA GLY A 178 -10.57 -13.04 -5.02
C GLY A 178 -10.84 -14.38 -4.34
N CYS A 179 -9.93 -15.35 -4.47
CA CYS A 179 -9.98 -16.60 -3.75
C CYS A 179 -9.76 -16.29 -2.26
N PRO A 180 -10.72 -16.57 -1.37
CA PRO A 180 -10.49 -16.41 0.05
C PRO A 180 -9.32 -17.33 0.43
N GLY A 181 -8.26 -16.74 0.98
CA GLY A 181 -7.28 -17.53 1.74
C GLY A 181 -8.01 -18.32 2.83
N PRO A 182 -7.38 -19.34 3.44
CA PRO A 182 -7.96 -19.99 4.62
C PRO A 182 -8.29 -18.89 5.62
N ALA A 183 -9.58 -18.64 5.82
CA ALA A 183 -10.05 -17.54 6.64
C ALA A 183 -9.40 -17.64 8.01
N VAL A 184 -8.61 -16.64 8.40
CA VAL A 184 -8.35 -16.39 9.81
C VAL A 184 -9.66 -15.83 10.34
N ALA A 185 -10.50 -16.73 10.83
CA ALA A 185 -11.76 -16.40 11.49
C ALA A 185 -11.48 -15.32 12.55
N ARG A 186 -12.15 -14.17 12.42
CA ARG A 186 -12.32 -13.23 13.52
C ARG A 186 -13.26 -13.84 14.56
#